data_AF-A0A3C1BDK5-F1
#
_entry.id   AF-A0A3C1BDK5-F1
#
_cell.length_a   1.000
_cell.length_b   1.000
_cell.length_c   1.000
_cell.angle_alpha   90.00
_cell.angle_beta   90.00
_cell.angle_gamma   90.00
#
_symmetry.space_group_name_H-M   'P 1'
#
loop_
_entity.id
_entity.type
_entity.pdbx_description
1 polymer ?
#
loop_
_entity_poly.entity_id
_entity_poly.type
_entity_poly.pdbx_seq_one_letter_code
_entity_poly.pdbx_strand_id
1 'polypeptide(L)'
;MANLSKTRTVFAFTSPRTIEKIIPEIYVLVNSFSGHDWDTETQIAFFHELYKSEFYEGDKMPENVALAARDRITRAPKALGFVDLKPHIKLTEVGEKLLSQIRTHDVIAKQLFKFQLPSPYHKIAPDRGFNVRPYLELLRLTKELGSLSKTEIEIFFVQTTHFNKFDSVGCSY
;
A
#
# COMPACT_ATOMS: atom_id res chain seq x y z
N MET A 1 9.41 -4.42 4.97
CA MET A 1 8.30 -3.56 5.40
C MET A 1 8.92 -2.27 5.92
N ALA A 2 8.38 -1.10 5.56
CA ALA A 2 8.86 0.16 6.12
C ALA A 2 8.73 0.13 7.65
N ASN A 3 9.77 0.57 8.36
CA ASN A 3 9.74 0.63 9.81
C ASN A 3 8.85 1.81 10.24
N LEU A 4 7.68 1.52 10.81
CA LEU A 4 6.73 2.55 11.26
C LEU A 4 6.93 2.95 12.74
N SER A 5 8.03 2.55 13.38
CA SER A 5 8.27 2.83 14.82
C SER A 5 8.34 4.33 15.15
N LYS A 6 8.73 5.16 14.18
CA LYS A 6 8.80 6.63 14.30
C LYS A 6 7.60 7.36 13.67
N THR A 7 6.67 6.64 13.05
CA THR A 7 5.55 7.24 12.33
C THR A 7 4.57 7.87 13.31
N ARG A 8 4.18 9.12 13.03
CA ARG A 8 3.18 9.89 13.79
C ARG A 8 1.92 10.23 12.99
N THR A 9 1.87 9.83 11.73
CA THR A 9 0.83 10.20 10.76
C THR A 9 0.36 8.98 9.96
N VAL A 10 -0.83 9.05 9.37
CA VAL A 10 -1.24 8.09 8.34
C VAL A 10 -0.50 8.36 7.03
N PHE A 11 -0.46 7.38 6.13
CA PHE A 11 0.24 7.50 4.86
C PHE A 11 -0.56 6.85 3.74
N ALA A 12 -0.25 7.25 2.51
CA ALA A 12 -0.74 6.63 1.29
C ALA A 12 0.44 5.99 0.53
N PHE A 13 0.12 5.09 -0.41
CA PHE A 13 1.12 4.45 -1.24
C PHE A 13 1.55 5.37 -2.38
N THR A 14 2.86 5.52 -2.58
CA THR A 14 3.45 6.39 -3.62
C THR A 14 4.27 5.63 -4.66
N SER A 15 4.32 4.30 -4.53
CA SER A 15 5.09 3.41 -5.41
C SER A 15 4.24 2.17 -5.69
N PRO A 16 3.30 2.24 -6.64
CA PRO A 16 2.94 3.38 -7.50
C PRO A 16 1.95 4.38 -6.86
N ARG A 17 1.90 5.62 -7.37
CA ARG A 17 0.86 6.63 -7.00
C ARG A 17 -0.51 6.29 -7.59
N THR A 18 -0.53 5.60 -8.72
CA THR A 18 -1.74 5.06 -9.36
C THR A 18 -1.85 3.59 -8.97
N ILE A 19 -2.89 3.24 -8.21
CA ILE A 19 -2.97 1.93 -7.55
C ILE A 19 -3.07 0.77 -8.56
N GLU A 20 -3.70 0.97 -9.70
CA GLU A 20 -3.88 -0.04 -10.75
C GLU A 20 -2.55 -0.51 -11.35
N LYS A 21 -1.49 0.30 -11.27
CA LYS A 21 -0.16 -0.07 -11.76
C LYS A 21 0.47 -1.22 -10.97
N ILE A 22 -0.07 -1.59 -9.79
CA ILE A 22 0.38 -2.78 -9.08
C ILE A 22 -0.02 -4.08 -9.79
N ILE A 23 -1.05 -4.08 -10.64
CA ILE A 23 -1.58 -5.28 -11.29
C ILE A 23 -0.51 -5.93 -12.17
N PRO A 24 0.11 -5.24 -13.15
CA PRO A 24 1.18 -5.82 -13.94
C PRO A 24 2.42 -6.18 -13.10
N GLU A 25 2.75 -5.39 -12.07
CA GLU A 25 3.88 -5.70 -11.18
C GLU A 25 3.66 -7.00 -10.40
N ILE A 26 2.44 -7.23 -9.89
CA ILE A 26 2.04 -8.48 -9.22
C ILE A 26 2.09 -9.63 -10.22
N TYR A 27 1.61 -9.43 -11.45
CA TYR A 27 1.67 -10.44 -12.49
C TYR A 27 3.11 -10.90 -12.76
N VAL A 28 4.06 -9.96 -12.97
CA VAL A 28 5.49 -10.27 -13.15
C VAL A 28 6.05 -11.03 -11.93
N LEU A 29 5.69 -10.60 -10.72
CA LEU A 29 6.13 -11.25 -9.48
C LEU A 29 5.68 -12.72 -9.44
N VAL A 30 4.39 -12.99 -9.63
CA VAL A 30 3.86 -14.34 -9.42
C VAL A 30 4.16 -15.27 -10.60
N ASN A 31 4.25 -14.76 -11.82
CA ASN A 31 4.54 -15.59 -12.99
C ASN A 31 5.97 -16.15 -12.96
N SER A 32 6.94 -15.36 -12.48
CA SER A 32 8.35 -15.73 -12.53
C SER A 32 8.93 -16.18 -11.18
N PHE A 33 8.33 -15.78 -10.06
CA PHE A 33 8.93 -15.97 -8.72
C PHE A 33 8.01 -16.65 -7.70
N SER A 34 6.82 -17.14 -8.09
CA SER A 34 6.00 -17.95 -7.17
C SER A 34 6.78 -19.14 -6.61
N GLY A 35 6.60 -19.41 -5.32
CA GLY A 35 7.29 -20.49 -4.62
C GLY A 35 8.74 -20.15 -4.19
N HIS A 36 9.31 -19.02 -4.62
CA HIS A 36 10.63 -18.57 -4.16
C HIS A 36 10.53 -17.79 -2.84
N ASP A 37 11.66 -17.65 -2.15
CA ASP A 37 11.79 -16.79 -0.98
C ASP A 37 11.88 -15.32 -1.40
N TRP A 38 11.22 -14.42 -0.64
CA TRP A 38 11.33 -12.98 -0.91
C TRP A 38 12.57 -12.37 -0.23
N ASP A 39 13.74 -12.67 -0.77
CA ASP A 39 15.05 -12.21 -0.31
C ASP A 39 15.71 -11.18 -1.25
N THR A 40 16.94 -10.78 -0.95
CA THR A 40 17.67 -9.77 -1.74
C THR A 40 17.92 -10.22 -3.18
N GLU A 41 18.23 -11.50 -3.40
CA GLU A 41 18.50 -12.06 -4.73
C GLU A 41 17.23 -12.02 -5.57
N THR A 42 16.13 -12.55 -5.02
CA THR A 42 14.82 -12.58 -5.69
C THR A 42 14.27 -11.16 -5.93
N GLN A 43 14.51 -10.22 -5.00
CA GLN A 43 14.17 -8.80 -5.18
C GLN A 43 14.89 -8.17 -6.37
N ILE A 44 16.20 -8.42 -6.52
CA ILE A 44 16.99 -7.91 -7.65
C ILE A 44 16.50 -8.54 -8.95
N ALA A 45 16.34 -9.85 -9.00
CA ALA A 45 15.86 -10.57 -10.17
C ALA A 45 14.46 -10.09 -10.61
N PHE A 46 13.54 -9.93 -9.66
CA PHE A 46 12.21 -9.37 -9.93
C PHE A 46 12.29 -7.99 -10.57
N PHE A 47 13.13 -7.09 -10.07
CA PHE A 47 13.22 -5.75 -10.64
C PHE A 47 13.79 -5.77 -12.05
N HIS A 48 14.76 -6.64 -12.34
CA HIS A 48 15.28 -6.78 -13.69
C HIS A 48 14.22 -7.26 -14.68
N GLU A 49 13.37 -8.21 -14.28
CA GLU A 49 12.24 -8.65 -15.11
C GLU A 49 11.19 -7.54 -15.27
N LEU A 50 10.87 -6.82 -14.19
CA LEU A 50 9.98 -5.67 -14.27
C LEU A 50 10.53 -4.58 -15.20
N TYR A 51 11.83 -4.26 -15.09
CA TYR A 51 12.49 -3.23 -15.90
C TYR A 51 12.49 -3.55 -17.40
N LYS A 52 12.57 -4.83 -17.77
CA LYS A 52 12.47 -5.29 -19.15
C LYS A 52 11.02 -5.31 -19.67
N SER A 53 10.04 -5.32 -18.77
CA SER A 53 8.63 -5.36 -19.15
C SER A 53 8.16 -4.02 -19.69
N GLU A 54 7.15 -4.05 -20.55
CA GLU A 54 6.48 -2.84 -21.08
C GLU A 54 5.75 -2.02 -20.01
N PHE A 55 5.57 -2.57 -18.80
CA PHE A 55 4.85 -1.94 -17.71
C PHE A 55 5.72 -0.98 -16.87
N TYR A 56 7.04 -1.02 -17.02
CA TYR A 56 7.94 -0.15 -16.28
C TYR A 56 8.19 1.15 -17.03
N GLU A 57 7.66 2.24 -16.51
CA GLU A 57 7.77 3.59 -17.09
C GLU A 57 9.03 4.36 -16.65
N GLY A 58 10.05 3.68 -16.12
CA GLY A 58 11.29 4.34 -15.68
C GLY A 58 12.39 4.25 -16.74
N ASP A 59 13.08 5.36 -16.97
CA ASP A 59 14.15 5.42 -17.97
C ASP A 59 15.50 4.84 -17.48
N LYS A 60 15.62 4.62 -16.17
CA LYS A 60 16.88 4.19 -15.53
C LYS A 60 16.64 3.16 -14.43
N MET A 61 17.62 2.28 -14.28
CA MET A 61 17.72 1.37 -13.15
C MET A 61 18.04 2.19 -11.88
N PRO A 62 17.33 1.98 -10.76
CA PRO A 62 17.64 2.62 -9.50
C PRO A 62 19.00 2.16 -8.95
N GLU A 63 19.71 3.03 -8.24
CA GLU A 63 21.00 2.71 -7.62
C GLU A 63 20.90 1.54 -6.63
N ASN A 64 19.79 1.47 -5.87
CA ASN A 64 19.49 0.37 -4.97
C ASN A 64 18.27 -0.42 -5.48
N VAL A 65 18.55 -1.37 -6.37
CA VAL A 65 17.56 -2.22 -7.04
C VAL A 65 16.74 -3.04 -6.03
N ALA A 66 17.39 -3.70 -5.08
CA ALA A 66 16.71 -4.50 -4.06
C ALA A 66 15.74 -3.67 -3.22
N LEU A 67 16.14 -2.46 -2.81
CA LEU A 67 15.29 -1.55 -2.06
C LEU A 67 14.08 -1.10 -2.88
N ALA A 68 14.28 -0.77 -4.16
CA ALA A 68 13.20 -0.35 -5.06
C ALA A 68 12.20 -1.48 -5.30
N ALA A 69 12.67 -2.70 -5.55
CA ALA A 69 11.85 -3.91 -5.67
C ALA A 69 11.03 -4.17 -4.41
N ARG A 70 11.71 -4.16 -3.26
CA ARG A 70 11.08 -4.35 -1.95
C ARG A 70 9.96 -3.35 -1.75
N ASP A 71 10.18 -2.08 -2.06
CA ASP A 71 9.19 -1.04 -1.83
C ASP A 71 7.98 -1.18 -2.76
N ARG A 72 8.17 -1.52 -4.05
CA ARG A 72 7.08 -1.79 -5.00
C ARG A 72 6.16 -2.91 -4.52
N ILE A 73 6.72 -4.03 -4.04
CA ILE A 73 5.91 -5.18 -3.60
C ILE A 73 5.40 -5.05 -2.16
N THR A 74 6.20 -4.50 -1.25
CA THR A 74 5.81 -4.46 0.18
C THR A 74 4.92 -3.28 0.54
N ARG A 75 4.91 -2.19 -0.23
CA ARG A 75 4.10 -1.00 0.10
C ARG A 75 2.63 -1.19 -0.20
N ALA A 76 2.22 -1.40 -1.45
CA ALA A 76 0.80 -1.58 -1.77
C ALA A 76 0.39 -3.06 -1.90
N PRO A 77 1.07 -3.90 -2.72
CA PRO A 77 0.64 -5.29 -2.94
C PRO A 77 0.51 -6.12 -1.67
N LYS A 78 1.55 -6.14 -0.84
CA LYS A 78 1.53 -6.87 0.43
C LYS A 78 0.64 -6.19 1.47
N ALA A 79 0.72 -4.87 1.62
CA ALA A 79 -0.04 -4.14 2.63
C ALA A 79 -1.56 -4.28 2.46
N LEU A 80 -2.01 -4.33 1.20
CA LEU A 80 -3.41 -4.54 0.83
C LEU A 80 -3.78 -6.03 0.72
N GLY A 81 -2.84 -6.93 1.02
CA GLY A 81 -3.08 -8.37 1.10
C GLY A 81 -3.32 -9.05 -0.24
N PHE A 82 -2.78 -8.51 -1.34
CA PHE A 82 -2.85 -9.16 -2.65
C PHE A 82 -1.81 -10.28 -2.81
N VAL A 83 -0.68 -10.16 -2.12
CA VAL A 83 0.40 -11.15 -2.15
C VAL A 83 0.87 -11.47 -0.74
N ASP A 84 1.25 -12.73 -0.53
CA ASP A 84 2.01 -13.17 0.63
C ASP A 84 3.45 -13.42 0.21
N LEU A 85 4.39 -12.96 1.03
CA LEU A 85 5.84 -13.10 0.78
C LEU A 85 6.51 -14.07 1.78
N LYS A 86 5.71 -14.71 2.63
CA LYS A 86 6.17 -15.65 3.66
C LYS A 86 5.19 -16.82 3.78
N PRO A 87 5.67 -18.08 3.87
CA PRO A 87 7.08 -18.49 3.80
C PRO A 87 7.69 -18.22 2.41
N HIS A 88 6.91 -18.42 1.35
CA HIS A 88 7.31 -18.15 -0.03
C HIS A 88 6.36 -17.15 -0.69
N ILE A 89 6.78 -16.61 -1.84
CA ILE A 89 5.98 -15.72 -2.68
C ILE A 89 4.78 -16.50 -3.21
N LYS A 90 3.58 -15.99 -2.93
CA LYS A 90 2.33 -16.54 -3.44
C LYS A 90 1.27 -15.45 -3.59
N LEU A 91 0.35 -15.68 -4.52
CA LEU A 91 -0.85 -14.88 -4.66
C LEU A 91 -1.86 -15.25 -3.56
N THR A 92 -2.62 -14.27 -3.07
CA THR A 92 -3.76 -14.54 -2.18
C THR A 92 -5.03 -14.73 -3.01
N GLU A 93 -6.11 -15.26 -2.42
CA GLU A 93 -7.42 -15.34 -3.09
C GLU A 93 -7.90 -13.96 -3.60
N VAL A 94 -7.58 -12.89 -2.87
CA VAL A 94 -7.92 -11.53 -3.30
C VAL A 94 -6.98 -11.05 -4.42
N GLY A 95 -5.70 -11.47 -4.39
CA GLY A 95 -4.77 -11.26 -5.49
C GLY A 95 -5.21 -11.95 -6.79
N GLU A 96 -5.73 -13.17 -6.72
CA GLU A 96 -6.31 -13.88 -7.86
C GLU A 96 -7.48 -13.11 -8.46
N LYS A 97 -8.39 -12.62 -7.61
CA LYS A 97 -9.50 -11.75 -8.04
C LYS A 97 -8.99 -10.46 -8.70
N LEU A 98 -7.94 -9.86 -8.16
CA LEU A 98 -7.33 -8.66 -8.76
C LEU A 98 -6.74 -8.97 -10.15
N LEU A 99 -6.00 -10.07 -10.31
CA LEU A 99 -5.41 -10.47 -11.59
C LEU A 99 -6.44 -10.95 -12.61
N SER A 100 -7.61 -11.42 -12.19
CA SER A 100 -8.71 -11.73 -13.11
C SER A 100 -9.24 -10.50 -13.87
N GLN A 101 -8.93 -9.29 -13.38
CA GLN A 101 -9.40 -8.00 -13.89
C GLN A 101 -10.93 -7.84 -13.91
N ILE A 102 -11.67 -8.72 -13.25
CA ILE A 102 -13.12 -8.61 -13.07
C ILE A 102 -13.39 -7.75 -11.83
N ARG A 103 -14.11 -6.64 -12.01
CA ARG A 103 -14.47 -5.70 -10.92
C ARG A 103 -13.25 -5.20 -10.14
N THR A 104 -12.17 -4.88 -10.84
CA THR A 104 -10.89 -4.39 -10.27
C THR A 104 -11.08 -3.29 -9.22
N HIS A 105 -11.89 -2.27 -9.51
CA HIS A 105 -12.12 -1.17 -8.57
C HIS A 105 -12.83 -1.63 -7.29
N ASP A 106 -13.79 -2.55 -7.36
CA ASP A 106 -14.46 -3.11 -6.17
C ASP A 106 -13.48 -3.92 -5.32
N VAL A 107 -12.62 -4.71 -5.96
CA VAL A 107 -11.59 -5.51 -5.28
C VAL A 107 -10.63 -4.60 -4.54
N ILE A 108 -10.12 -3.56 -5.21
CA ILE A 108 -9.20 -2.58 -4.61
C ILE A 108 -9.90 -1.82 -3.47
N ALA A 109 -11.09 -1.27 -3.69
CA ALA A 109 -11.83 -0.51 -2.69
C ALA A 109 -12.08 -1.32 -1.41
N LYS A 110 -12.47 -2.59 -1.52
CA LYS A 110 -12.65 -3.48 -0.37
C LYS A 110 -11.37 -3.65 0.44
N GLN A 111 -10.20 -3.72 -0.20
CA GLN A 111 -8.93 -3.84 0.52
C GLN A 111 -8.51 -2.50 1.14
N LEU A 112 -8.76 -1.37 0.47
CA LEU A 112 -8.56 -0.04 1.06
C LEU A 112 -9.44 0.15 2.31
N PHE A 113 -10.69 -0.31 2.32
CA PHE A 113 -11.57 -0.21 3.49
C PHE A 113 -11.16 -1.11 4.66
N LYS A 114 -10.46 -2.21 4.39
CA LYS A 114 -9.88 -3.09 5.41
C LYS A 114 -8.50 -2.62 5.89
N PHE A 115 -7.84 -1.74 5.13
CA PHE A 115 -6.55 -1.18 5.50
C PHE A 115 -6.68 -0.43 6.82
N GLN A 116 -5.84 -0.79 7.77
CA GLN A 116 -5.89 -0.29 9.14
C GLN A 116 -4.48 -0.13 9.70
N LEU A 117 -4.36 0.75 10.69
CA LEU A 117 -3.15 0.98 11.45
C LEU A 117 -3.50 0.94 12.95
N PRO A 118 -2.86 0.07 13.76
CA PRO A 118 -1.87 -0.94 13.37
C PRO A 118 -2.49 -2.11 12.59
N SER A 119 -1.65 -2.92 11.94
CA SER A 119 -2.06 -4.20 11.33
C SER A 119 -0.95 -5.26 11.48
N PRO A 120 -1.20 -6.54 11.15
CA PRO A 120 -0.14 -7.56 11.13
C PRO A 120 1.07 -7.17 10.27
N TYR A 121 0.85 -6.36 9.23
CA TYR A 121 1.87 -5.81 8.35
C TYR A 121 2.46 -4.49 8.87
N HIS A 122 1.66 -3.69 9.58
CA HIS A 122 2.06 -2.40 10.13
C HIS A 122 2.06 -2.44 11.65
N LYS A 123 3.10 -3.05 12.21
CA LYS A 123 3.32 -3.03 13.66
C LYS A 123 3.75 -1.64 14.09
N ILE A 124 2.93 -0.99 14.89
CA ILE A 124 3.19 0.32 15.48
C ILE A 124 3.31 0.12 16.99
N ALA A 125 4.22 0.86 17.64
CA ALA A 125 4.40 0.77 19.08
C ALA A 125 3.12 1.24 19.81
N PRO A 126 2.68 0.56 20.90
CA PRO A 126 1.41 0.87 21.57
C PRO A 126 1.29 2.32 22.07
N ASP A 127 2.40 2.94 22.46
CA ASP A 127 2.51 4.33 22.93
C ASP A 127 2.10 5.37 21.88
N ARG A 128 2.03 4.99 20.59
CA ARG A 128 1.60 5.89 19.51
C ARG A 128 0.10 6.05 19.40
N GLY A 129 -0.68 5.16 20.03
CA GLY A 129 -2.15 5.26 20.05
C GLY A 129 -2.82 5.20 18.67
N PHE A 130 -2.22 4.49 17.70
CA PHE A 130 -2.86 4.28 16.40
C PHE A 130 -4.05 3.33 16.56
N ASN A 131 -5.19 3.73 16.02
CA ASN A 131 -6.37 2.89 15.88
C ASN A 131 -7.27 3.51 14.82
N VAL A 132 -6.95 3.26 13.55
CA VAL A 132 -7.61 3.95 12.44
C VAL A 132 -7.71 3.06 11.21
N ARG A 133 -8.79 3.28 10.43
CA ARG A 133 -8.96 2.81 9.06
C ARG A 133 -8.91 4.03 8.13
N PRO A 134 -7.71 4.42 7.64
CA PRO A 134 -7.51 5.72 7.02
C PRO A 134 -8.52 6.04 5.91
N TYR A 135 -8.80 5.09 5.02
CA TYR A 135 -9.73 5.33 3.92
C TYR A 135 -11.18 5.51 4.34
N LEU A 136 -11.61 4.93 5.47
CA LEU A 136 -12.96 5.18 6.02
C LEU A 136 -13.03 6.57 6.67
N GLU A 137 -11.99 6.98 7.39
CA GLU A 137 -11.94 8.33 7.96
C GLU A 137 -11.84 9.41 6.87
N LEU A 138 -11.16 9.13 5.75
CA LEU A 138 -11.13 10.05 4.60
C LEU A 138 -12.53 10.26 4.04
N LEU A 139 -13.30 9.17 3.85
CA LEU A 139 -14.68 9.26 3.39
C LEU A 139 -15.58 10.01 4.39
N ARG A 140 -15.38 9.78 5.70
CA ARG A 140 -16.10 10.51 6.75
C ARG A 140 -15.78 12.01 6.67
N LEU A 141 -14.51 12.39 6.53
CA LEU A 141 -14.08 13.77 6.40
C LEU A 141 -14.62 14.44 5.13
N THR A 142 -14.56 13.77 3.98
CA THR A 142 -15.16 14.28 2.74
C THR A 142 -16.66 14.46 2.88
N LYS A 143 -17.36 13.54 3.55
CA LYS A 143 -18.81 13.65 3.78
C LYS A 143 -19.15 14.85 4.67
N GLU A 144 -18.34 15.13 5.69
CA GLU A 144 -18.57 16.22 6.63
C GLU A 144 -18.28 17.60 6.04
N LEU A 145 -17.17 17.73 5.30
CA LEU A 145 -16.76 19.00 4.68
C LEU A 145 -17.33 19.20 3.26
N GLY A 146 -18.02 18.20 2.71
CA GLY A 146 -18.57 18.19 1.35
C GLY A 146 -17.53 17.98 0.26
N SER A 147 -16.34 18.57 0.37
CA SER A 147 -15.20 18.35 -0.51
C SER A 147 -13.87 18.53 0.23
N LEU A 148 -12.79 18.00 -0.34
CA LEU A 148 -11.44 18.13 0.21
C LEU A 148 -10.44 18.42 -0.91
N SER A 149 -9.67 19.48 -0.75
CA SER A 149 -8.47 19.75 -1.54
C SER A 149 -7.31 18.85 -1.12
N LYS A 150 -6.29 18.73 -1.97
CA LYS A 150 -5.06 17.98 -1.64
C LYS A 150 -4.36 18.57 -0.40
N THR A 151 -4.33 19.90 -0.28
CA THR A 151 -3.74 20.60 0.86
C THR A 151 -4.47 20.27 2.16
N GLU A 152 -5.80 20.22 2.15
CA GLU A 152 -6.58 19.84 3.34
C GLU A 152 -6.34 18.38 3.74
N ILE A 153 -6.16 17.48 2.76
CA ILE A 153 -5.78 16.09 3.04
C ILE A 153 -4.39 16.04 3.71
N GLU A 154 -3.42 16.80 3.20
CA GLU A 154 -2.05 16.83 3.73
C GLU A 154 -1.96 17.43 5.14
N ILE A 155 -2.73 18.47 5.43
CA ILE A 155 -2.72 19.17 6.71
C ILE A 155 -3.54 18.41 7.75
N PHE A 156 -4.80 18.08 7.42
CA PHE A 156 -5.78 17.59 8.39
C PHE A 156 -5.84 16.06 8.42
N PHE A 157 -6.11 15.43 7.27
CA PHE A 157 -6.36 13.98 7.22
C PHE A 157 -5.14 13.14 7.63
N VAL A 158 -3.94 13.55 7.21
CA VAL A 158 -2.69 12.82 7.51
C VAL A 158 -2.44 12.68 9.02
N GLN A 159 -3.03 13.54 9.85
CA GLN A 159 -2.89 13.50 11.31
C GLN A 159 -3.93 12.61 12.01
N THR A 160 -4.94 12.12 11.30
CA THR A 160 -6.02 11.27 11.83
C THR A 160 -5.53 9.86 12.15
N THR A 161 -4.86 9.69 13.28
CA THR A 161 -4.25 8.42 13.71
C THR A 161 -5.18 7.55 14.56
N HIS A 162 -6.29 8.10 15.06
CA HIS A 162 -7.27 7.40 15.88
C HIS A 162 -8.70 7.87 15.56
N PHE A 163 -9.65 6.96 15.32
CA PHE A 163 -11.02 7.31 14.92
C PHE A 163 -11.78 8.17 15.95
N ASN A 164 -11.59 7.92 17.26
CA ASN A 164 -12.13 8.76 18.33
C ASN A 164 -11.63 10.22 18.34
N LYS A 165 -10.55 10.54 17.62
CA LYS A 165 -10.01 11.91 17.52
C LYS A 165 -10.51 12.66 16.29
N PHE A 166 -11.46 12.09 15.55
CA PHE A 166 -11.95 12.68 14.31
C PHE A 166 -12.41 14.14 14.49
N ASP A 167 -13.22 14.41 15.52
CA ASP A 167 -13.82 15.73 15.73
C ASP A 167 -12.74 16.80 16.04
N SER A 168 -11.60 16.41 16.62
CA SER A 168 -10.48 17.32 16.85
C SER A 168 -9.78 17.79 15.56
N VAL A 169 -9.99 17.07 14.46
CA VAL A 169 -9.46 17.43 13.13
C VAL A 169 -10.47 18.30 12.37
N GLY A 170 -11.76 18.03 12.50
CA GLY A 170 -12.83 18.76 11.79
C GLY A 170 -13.19 20.13 12.39
N CYS A 171 -13.09 20.32 13.70
CA CYS A 171 -13.48 21.56 14.39
C CYS A 171 -12.40 22.67 14.40
N SER A 172 -11.40 22.63 13.52
CA SER A 172 -10.39 23.70 13.41
C SER A 172 -10.81 24.87 12.50
N TYR A 173 -12.11 24.98 12.18
CA TYR A 173 -12.71 26.05 11.38
C TYR A 173 -13.63 26.93 12.22
#